data_AF-A0A7J0CJH1-F1
#
_entry.id   AF-A0A7J0CJH1-F1
#
_cell.length_a   1.000
_cell.length_b   1.000
_cell.length_c   1.000
_cell.angle_alpha   90.00
_cell.angle_beta   90.00
_cell.angle_gamma   90.00
#
_symmetry.space_group_name_H-M   'P 1'
#
loop_
_entity.id
_entity.type
_entity.pdbx_description
1 polymer ?
#
loop_
_entity_poly.entity_id
_entity_poly.type
_entity_poly.pdbx_seq_one_letter_code
_entity_poly.pdbx_strand_id
1 'polypeptide(L)'
;MGMSVIISAATAQDVEQIFRLQYLCFQREAELYDNYRIDPLVQTLDAVRGEVADDLVFVARLGDEVVGSVRGFTDPDGTGQIGKLCVHPGSRVTGSAPGC
;
A
#
# COMPACT_ATOMS: atom_id res chain seq x y z
N MET A 1 0.57 22.81 11.78
CA MET A 1 0.44 21.64 12.66
C MET A 1 1.03 20.46 11.90
N GLY A 2 2.17 19.94 12.37
CA GLY A 2 2.89 18.89 11.65
C GLY A 2 2.11 17.59 11.65
N MET A 3 1.72 17.10 10.46
CA MET A 3 1.12 15.80 10.28
C MET A 3 2.22 14.74 10.46
N SER A 4 2.40 14.25 11.68
CA SER A 4 3.34 13.17 11.99
C SER A 4 2.77 11.86 11.45
N VAL A 5 3.36 11.34 10.38
CA VAL A 5 3.06 10.01 9.87
C VAL A 5 3.93 9.00 10.62
N ILE A 6 3.32 7.99 11.23
CA ILE A 6 4.01 6.89 11.88
C ILE A 6 4.03 5.71 10.91
N ILE A 7 5.23 5.21 10.60
CA ILE A 7 5.38 3.99 9.81
C ILE A 7 5.54 2.83 10.78
N SER A 8 4.78 1.76 10.57
CA SER A 8 4.85 0.56 11.39
C SER A 8 4.70 -0.67 10.51
N ALA A 9 5.27 -1.79 10.95
CA ALA A 9 5.03 -3.07 10.29
C ALA A 9 3.54 -3.41 10.34
N ALA A 10 3.01 -3.89 9.22
CA ALA A 10 1.62 -4.33 9.13
C ALA A 10 1.43 -5.56 10.03
N THR A 11 0.38 -5.52 10.84
CA THR A 11 -0.07 -6.68 11.59
C THR A 11 -1.22 -7.38 10.87
N ALA A 12 -1.57 -8.59 11.29
CA ALA A 12 -2.73 -9.31 10.75
C ALA A 12 -4.04 -8.52 10.89
N GLN A 13 -4.14 -7.57 11.83
CA GLN A 13 -5.30 -6.69 11.96
C GLN A 13 -5.27 -5.52 10.96
N ASP A 14 -4.08 -5.08 10.55
CA ASP A 14 -3.93 -4.05 9.52
C ASP A 14 -4.24 -4.60 8.12
N VAL A 15 -4.18 -5.93 7.90
CA VAL A 15 -4.47 -6.58 6.61
C VAL A 15 -5.81 -6.13 6.03
N GLU A 16 -6.85 -6.03 6.85
CA GLU A 16 -8.18 -5.61 6.39
C GLU A 16 -8.19 -4.14 5.96
N GLN A 17 -7.50 -3.27 6.69
CA GLN A 17 -7.36 -1.86 6.34
C GLN A 17 -6.51 -1.68 5.08
N ILE A 18 -5.43 -2.43 4.95
CA ILE A 18 -4.55 -2.44 3.77
C ILE A 18 -5.31 -2.93 2.54
N PHE A 19 -6.05 -4.04 2.67
CA PHE A 19 -6.88 -4.59 1.60
C PHE A 19 -7.89 -3.56 1.12
N ARG A 20 -8.59 -2.91 2.05
CA ARG A 20 -9.55 -1.85 1.72
C ARG A 20 -8.90 -0.63 1.08
N LEU A 21 -7.75 -0.19 1.58
CA LEU A 21 -6.99 0.94 1.04
C LEU A 21 -6.52 0.64 -0.39
N GLN A 22 -5.92 -0.54 -0.61
CA GLN A 22 -5.52 -0.99 -1.94
C GLN A 22 -6.72 -1.05 -2.86
N TYR A 23 -7.84 -1.66 -2.42
CA TYR A 23 -9.06 -1.74 -3.22
C TYR A 23 -9.57 -0.35 -3.63
N LEU A 24 -9.61 0.62 -2.71
CA LEU A 24 -10.03 2.00 -3.01
C LEU A 24 -9.07 2.69 -3.99
N CYS A 25 -7.76 2.55 -3.77
CA CYS A 25 -6.74 3.16 -4.60
C CYS A 25 -6.78 2.60 -6.03
N PHE A 26 -6.85 1.28 -6.15
CA PHE A 26 -6.89 0.56 -7.41
C PHE A 26 -8.25 0.61 -8.09
N GLN A 27 -9.36 0.72 -7.37
CA GLN A 27 -10.66 1.03 -7.98
C GLN A 27 -10.60 2.38 -8.69
N ARG A 28 -10.02 3.40 -8.04
CA ARG A 28 -9.84 4.72 -8.66
C ARG A 28 -8.91 4.66 -9.87
N GLU A 29 -7.85 3.86 -9.78
CA GLU A 29 -6.91 3.63 -10.86
C GLU A 29 -7.56 2.86 -12.02
N ALA A 30 -8.38 1.85 -11.73
CA ALA A 30 -9.16 1.12 -12.71
C ALA A 30 -10.20 2.02 -13.41
N GLU A 31 -10.84 2.94 -12.69
CA GLU A 31 -11.69 3.97 -13.30
C GLU A 31 -10.89 4.93 -14.20
N LEU A 32 -9.65 5.27 -13.83
CA LEU A 32 -8.79 6.18 -14.59
C LEU A 32 -8.18 5.52 -15.84
N TYR A 33 -7.82 4.25 -15.75
CA TYR A 33 -7.15 3.48 -16.81
C TYR A 33 -8.07 2.48 -17.52
N ASP A 34 -9.36 2.46 -17.16
CA ASP A 34 -10.39 1.51 -17.61
C ASP A 34 -9.97 0.03 -17.48
N ASN A 35 -9.17 -0.29 -16.45
CA ASN A 35 -8.60 -1.61 -16.28
C ASN A 35 -8.99 -2.23 -14.94
N TYR A 36 -10.10 -2.96 -14.95
CA TYR A 36 -10.65 -3.67 -13.79
C TYR A 36 -10.07 -5.08 -13.57
N ARG A 37 -9.13 -5.53 -14.41
CA ARG A 37 -8.50 -6.86 -14.32
C ARG A 37 -7.19 -6.88 -13.54
N ILE A 38 -6.94 -5.84 -12.76
CA ILE A 38 -5.73 -5.68 -11.96
C ILE A 38 -5.77 -6.58 -10.71
N ASP A 39 -4.64 -7.20 -10.37
CA ASP A 39 -4.43 -8.10 -9.23
C ASP A 39 -5.17 -7.69 -7.93
N PRO A 40 -5.11 -6.44 -7.46
CA PRO A 40 -5.71 -6.04 -6.18
C PRO A 40 -7.24 -6.09 -6.14
N LEU A 41 -7.91 -6.04 -7.30
CA LEU A 41 -9.37 -6.11 -7.38
C LEU A 41 -9.89 -7.55 -7.39
N VAL A 42 -9.07 -8.51 -7.80
CA VAL A 42 -9.41 -9.94 -7.88
C VAL A 42 -8.80 -10.76 -6.74
N GLN A 43 -7.84 -10.18 -6.02
CA GLN A 43 -7.20 -10.79 -4.87
C GLN A 43 -8.17 -10.87 -3.67
N THR A 44 -8.06 -11.93 -2.88
CA THR A 44 -8.86 -12.11 -1.67
C THR A 44 -8.10 -11.65 -0.43
N LEU A 45 -8.84 -11.32 0.64
CA LEU A 45 -8.26 -10.96 1.94
C LEU A 45 -7.28 -12.02 2.45
N ASP A 46 -7.58 -13.31 2.24
CA ASP A 46 -6.75 -14.42 2.68
C ASP A 46 -5.40 -14.48 1.93
N ALA A 47 -5.41 -14.20 0.63
CA ALA A 47 -4.18 -14.07 -0.15
C ALA A 47 -3.33 -12.88 0.33
N VAL A 48 -3.96 -11.73 0.59
CA VAL A 48 -3.24 -10.56 1.14
C VAL A 48 -2.68 -10.88 2.52
N ARG A 49 -3.41 -11.64 3.35
CA ARG A 49 -2.94 -12.07 4.66
C ARG A 49 -1.71 -12.97 4.57
N GLY A 50 -1.73 -13.94 3.65
CA GLY A 50 -0.59 -14.83 3.39
C GLY A 50 0.64 -14.03 2.97
N GLU A 51 0.47 -13.13 2.02
CA GLU A 51 1.56 -12.27 1.57
C GLU A 51 2.01 -11.26 2.66
N VAL A 52 1.13 -10.73 3.51
CA VAL A 52 1.56 -9.87 4.64
C VAL A 52 2.37 -10.67 5.67
N ALA A 53 2.16 -11.99 5.75
CA ALA A 53 2.93 -12.87 6.62
C ALA A 53 4.26 -13.30 6.00
N ASP A 54 4.34 -13.41 4.67
CA ASP A 54 5.53 -13.84 3.92
C ASP A 54 6.43 -12.65 3.52
N ASP A 55 5.81 -11.53 3.13
CA ASP A 55 6.45 -10.30 2.67
C ASP A 55 6.56 -9.22 3.76
N LEU A 56 7.42 -8.24 3.50
CA LEU A 56 7.58 -7.05 4.32
C LEU A 56 6.53 -6.01 3.94
N VAL A 57 5.46 -5.97 4.73
CA VAL A 57 4.41 -4.96 4.58
C VAL A 57 4.51 -3.92 5.68
N PHE A 58 4.55 -2.65 5.30
CA PHE A 58 4.54 -1.52 6.20
C PHE A 58 3.32 -0.64 5.94
N VAL A 59 2.74 -0.12 7.00
CA VAL A 59 1.63 0.83 6.96
C VAL A 59 2.08 2.18 7.49
N ALA A 60 1.65 3.21 6.78
CA ALA A 60 1.75 4.61 7.20
C ALA A 60 0.45 4.99 7.88
N ARG A 61 0.53 5.38 9.14
CA ARG A 61 -0.59 5.77 9.99
C ARG A 61 -0.52 7.25 10.29
N LEU A 62 -1.65 7.94 10.17
CA LEU A 62 -1.80 9.31 10.64
C LEU A 62 -2.74 9.30 11.85
N GLY A 63 -2.16 9.25 13.05
CA GLY A 63 -2.92 8.92 14.26
C GLY A 63 -3.37 7.46 14.23
N ASP A 64 -4.67 7.22 14.25
CA ASP A 64 -5.29 5.89 14.21
C ASP A 64 -5.70 5.44 12.79
N GLU A 65 -5.59 6.31 11.79
CA GLU A 65 -6.02 6.02 10.41
C GLU A 65 -4.85 5.58 9.53
N VAL A 66 -5.01 4.49 8.80
CA VAL A 66 -4.03 4.03 7.81
C VAL A 66 -4.15 4.88 6.55
N VAL A 67 -3.16 5.75 6.34
CA VAL A 67 -3.10 6.67 5.19
C VAL A 67 -2.20 6.16 4.07
N GLY A 68 -1.49 5.06 4.27
CA GLY A 68 -0.65 4.46 3.24
C GLY A 68 -0.25 3.04 3.58
N SER A 69 0.07 2.26 2.56
CA SER A 69 0.65 0.92 2.70
C SER A 69 1.73 0.72 1.65
N VAL A 70 2.88 0.21 2.06
CA VAL A 70 3.93 -0.25 1.16
C VAL A 70 4.16 -1.73 1.40
N ARG A 71 4.16 -2.52 0.33
CA ARG A 71 4.62 -3.90 0.34
C ARG A 71 5.96 -3.97 -0.37
N GLY A 72 6.91 -4.65 0.24
CA GLY A 72 8.11 -5.13 -0.42
C GLY A 72 8.39 -6.59 -0.05
N PHE A 73 9.16 -7.27 -0.87
CA PHE A 73 9.63 -8.62 -0.63
C PHE A 73 11.15 -8.64 -0.64
N THR A 74 11.76 -9.59 0.06
CA THR A 74 13.21 -9.75 0.02
C THR A 74 13.52 -10.99 -0.80
N ASP A 75 14.24 -10.81 -1.90
CA ASP A 75 14.75 -11.94 -2.66
C ASP A 75 15.73 -12.76 -1.82
N PRO A 76 15.88 -14.06 -2.11
CA PRO A 76 16.88 -14.92 -1.45
C PRO A 76 18.32 -14.40 -1.60
N ASP A 77 18.59 -13.56 -2.60
CA ASP A 77 19.87 -12.89 -2.81
C ASP A 77 20.10 -11.66 -1.89
N GLY A 78 19.14 -11.35 -1.00
CA GLY A 78 19.21 -10.23 -0.06
C GLY A 78 18.82 -8.87 -0.66
N THR A 79 18.23 -8.85 -1.86
CA THR A 79 17.72 -7.62 -2.48
C THR A 79 16.29 -7.37 -2.01
N GLY A 80 16.03 -6.20 -1.43
CA GLY A 80 14.68 -5.76 -1.07
C GLY A 80 13.99 -5.10 -2.26
N GLN A 81 12.95 -5.72 -2.80
CA GLN A 81 12.12 -5.14 -3.85
C GLN A 81 10.88 -4.49 -3.25
N ILE A 82 10.55 -3.28 -3.70
CA ILE A 82 9.29 -2.62 -3.35
C ILE A 82 8.26 -2.99 -4.42
N GLY A 83 7.22 -3.73 -4.04
CA GLY A 83 6.20 -4.21 -4.95
C GLY A 83 5.10 -3.18 -5.20
N LYS A 84 4.34 -2.81 -4.16
CA LYS A 84 3.18 -1.92 -4.27
C LYS A 84 3.21 -0.85 -3.20
N LEU A 85 3.11 0.41 -3.62
CA LEU A 85 2.94 1.56 -2.75
C LEU A 85 1.57 2.17 -3.03
N CYS A 86 0.70 2.16 -2.01
CA CYS A 86 -0.61 2.81 -2.06
C CYS A 86 -0.63 3.92 -1.02
N VAL A 87 -1.01 5.11 -1.43
CA VAL A 87 -1.08 6.28 -0.55
C VAL A 87 -2.46 6.91 -0.70
N HIS A 88 -3.08 7.22 0.42
CA HIS A 88 -4.35 7.92 0.45
C HIS A 88 -4.19 9.28 -0.26
N PRO A 89 -5.11 9.69 -1.16
CA PRO A 89 -4.95 10.90 -1.98
C PRO A 89 -4.88 12.21 -1.17
N GLY A 90 -5.23 12.19 0.12
CA GLY A 90 -5.01 13.30 1.06
C GLY A 90 -3.55 13.50 1.48
N SER A 91 -2.70 12.50 1.26
CA SER A 91 -1.26 12.50 1.52
C SER A 91 -0.53 12.63 0.20
N ARG A 92 -0.66 13.80 -0.45
CA ARG A 92 0.12 14.11 -1.64
C ARG A 92 1.59 14.07 -1.25
N VAL A 93 2.33 13.06 -1.72
CA VAL A 93 3.77 13.25 -1.91
C VAL A 93 3.88 14.35 -2.95
N THR A 94 4.35 15.53 -2.54
CA THR A 94 4.91 16.47 -3.50
C THR A 94 6.19 15.82 -3.99
N GLY A 95 6.06 14.86 -4.90
CA GLY A 95 7.10 14.55 -5.85
C GLY A 95 7.20 15.77 -6.75
N SER A 96 7.83 16.83 -6.26
CA SER A 96 8.43 17.80 -7.15
C SER A 96 9.50 17.03 -7.91
N ALA A 97 9.17 16.61 -9.12
CA ALA A 97 10.17 16.50 -10.17
C ALA A 97 10.35 17.93 -10.71
N PRO A 98 11.43 18.66 -10.37
CA PRO A 98 11.88 19.76 -11.21
C PRO A 98 12.69 19.19 -12.37
N GLY A 99 12.19 19.36 -13.61
CA GLY A 99 12.90 19.03 -14.86
C GLY A 99 12.88 17.54 -15.19
N CYS A 100 12.66 17.12 -16.43
CA CYS A 100 13.00 17.75 -17.71
C CYS A 100 11.87 17.63 -18.74
#